data_AF-A0A367YLI6-F1
#
_entry.id   AF-A0A367YLI6-F1
#
_cell.length_a   1.000
_cell.length_b   1.000
_cell.length_c   1.000
_cell.angle_alpha   90.00
_cell.angle_beta   90.00
_cell.angle_gamma   90.00
#
_symmetry.space_group_name_H-M   'P 1'
#
loop_
_entity.id
_entity.type
_entity.pdbx_description
1 polymer ?
#
loop_
_entity_poly.entity_id
_entity_poly.type
_entity_poly.pdbx_seq_one_letter_code
_entity_poly.pdbx_strand_id
1 'polypeptide(L)'
;MVTSLFKKKKAAPTNEITGLPATSLGGTRYISGLDSAKEEYTTWDLFVVHVMRVMLNFTIFTYMRLLDIHSLIVNAGELVQIVSFDLKVRFASHKKDPTIRYIQTIIDETIFYWDTFWYIPSIIWKVFNPRTGTPVGLAKCMEYIPRTNTPKTVALILQLNPPMLVPPPEIPQPYLDADRRIKIPEKKEVQYVIAIRNEYFTQCKTHIAAERVRLLREMGRFITWCCLVPTITEVTIFEKLGACWDGDSNFIDSIKNANLVELVALANTFDPSELKEFKKILPQIVLLDKYSKISYVVNDGEAELQNAGPDVTADDILSSYEDQDRLLVNLCDHRVRTINYPNLVSKIVTQDLPPSDSAFNEEFSPSADLVVAPANNGHYISKCSGYACVDPDLETKVKSVVYFSHIKFGYPFFSRALYHFALEFPFRLGGNPGDEDFLNDPVAQPRDHSTADTAPPSEEMLNVFKRISGSPLRTPSGISTRITRIPSPRSMIAKSLG
;
A
#
# COMPACT_ATOMS: atom_id res chain seq x y z
N MET A 1 -52.90 12.61 79.63
CA MET A 1 -53.73 12.25 78.46
C MET A 1 -52.80 11.65 77.41
N VAL A 2 -52.55 10.34 77.37
CA VAL A 2 -53.46 9.22 77.04
C VAL A 2 -53.75 9.14 75.53
N THR A 3 -53.12 8.11 74.92
CA THR A 3 -53.55 7.27 73.77
C THR A 3 -53.77 7.91 72.40
N SER A 4 -52.92 7.62 71.40
CA SER A 4 -52.82 6.40 70.57
C SER A 4 -53.66 6.47 69.30
N LEU A 5 -53.03 6.28 68.14
CA LEU A 5 -53.43 5.26 67.17
C LEU A 5 -52.35 5.04 66.11
N PHE A 6 -51.67 3.91 66.27
CA PHE A 6 -50.86 3.24 65.26
C PHE A 6 -51.69 2.92 63.99
N LYS A 7 -51.04 2.98 62.82
CA LYS A 7 -50.93 1.78 61.94
C LYS A 7 -49.83 1.92 60.88
N LYS A 8 -48.85 1.02 60.99
CA LYS A 8 -47.82 0.67 60.00
C LYS A 8 -48.44 0.15 58.70
N LYS A 9 -47.78 0.41 57.56
CA LYS A 9 -47.54 -0.63 56.53
C LYS A 9 -46.30 -0.32 55.66
N LYS A 10 -45.27 -1.14 55.91
CA LYS A 10 -44.15 -1.61 55.07
C LYS A 10 -43.69 -0.73 53.89
N ALA A 11 -42.54 -0.08 54.07
CA ALA A 11 -41.61 0.22 52.99
C ALA A 11 -41.02 -1.11 52.45
N ALA A 12 -41.08 -1.29 51.13
CA ALA A 12 -40.32 -2.30 50.40
C ALA A 12 -38.93 -1.74 50.06
N PRO A 13 -37.89 -2.58 49.95
CA PRO A 13 -36.51 -2.13 49.98
C PRO A 13 -36.05 -1.52 48.65
N THR A 14 -35.15 -0.57 48.81
CA THR A 14 -34.16 -0.08 47.86
C THR A 14 -33.54 -1.20 47.01
N ASN A 15 -33.79 -1.18 45.70
CA ASN A 15 -32.89 -1.83 44.76
C ASN A 15 -31.75 -0.85 44.46
N GLU A 16 -30.70 -0.99 45.27
CA GLU A 16 -29.38 -0.50 44.94
C GLU A 16 -28.95 -1.09 43.60
N ILE A 17 -28.46 -0.22 42.73
CA ILE A 17 -27.79 -0.59 41.49
C ILE A 17 -26.45 -1.22 41.91
N THR A 18 -26.48 -2.52 42.21
CA THR A 18 -25.27 -3.32 42.38
C THR A 18 -24.53 -3.34 41.05
N GLY A 19 -23.24 -2.99 41.14
CA GLY A 19 -22.40 -2.61 40.03
C GLY A 19 -22.38 -3.59 38.85
N LEU A 20 -22.28 -3.00 37.67
CA LEU A 20 -21.88 -3.71 36.46
C LEU A 20 -20.56 -4.45 36.73
N PRO A 21 -20.47 -5.77 36.51
CA PRO A 21 -19.19 -6.45 36.58
C PRO A 21 -18.28 -5.90 35.49
N ALA A 22 -17.08 -5.45 35.90
CA ALA A 22 -16.02 -4.96 35.01
C ALA A 22 -15.35 -6.10 34.21
N THR A 23 -16.15 -6.97 33.61
CA THR A 23 -15.69 -8.10 32.78
C THR A 23 -16.35 -8.01 31.42
N SER A 24 -15.94 -7.03 30.61
CA SER A 24 -16.24 -6.99 29.17
C SER A 24 -15.00 -7.28 28.30
N LEU A 25 -14.04 -8.03 28.83
CA LEU A 25 -12.90 -8.57 28.08
C LEU A 25 -12.67 -10.02 28.52
N GLY A 26 -13.28 -10.95 27.79
CA GLY A 26 -13.07 -12.38 27.97
C GLY A 26 -11.61 -12.75 27.63
N GLY A 27 -10.86 -13.20 28.64
CA GLY A 27 -9.51 -13.71 28.49
C GLY A 27 -8.97 -14.18 29.83
N THR A 28 -8.81 -15.49 30.00
CA THR A 28 -8.53 -16.21 31.26
C THR A 28 -7.13 -16.00 31.87
N ARG A 29 -6.38 -14.96 31.52
CA ARG A 29 -5.04 -14.70 32.09
C ARG A 29 -4.67 -13.22 32.18
N TYR A 30 -5.58 -12.39 32.68
CA TYR A 30 -5.22 -11.04 33.08
C TYR A 30 -5.39 -10.88 34.58
N ILE A 31 -4.33 -10.41 35.24
CA ILE A 31 -4.32 -10.08 36.66
C ILE A 31 -5.33 -8.94 36.85
N SER A 32 -6.52 -9.27 37.31
CA SER A 32 -7.51 -8.26 37.71
C SER A 32 -6.93 -7.49 38.89
N GLY A 33 -6.85 -6.16 38.79
CA GLY A 33 -6.34 -5.30 39.87
C GLY A 33 -7.19 -5.36 41.14
N LEU A 34 -8.41 -5.92 41.06
CA LEU A 34 -9.29 -6.21 42.17
C LEU A 34 -9.67 -7.69 42.13
N ASP A 35 -9.49 -8.38 43.26
CA ASP A 35 -9.87 -9.78 43.41
C ASP A 35 -11.39 -9.91 43.41
N SER A 36 -11.95 -10.46 42.33
CA SER A 36 -13.38 -10.66 42.16
C SER A 36 -14.02 -11.56 43.22
N ALA A 37 -13.22 -12.25 44.04
CA ALA A 37 -13.70 -13.06 45.16
C ALA A 37 -13.99 -12.24 46.45
N LYS A 38 -13.64 -10.95 46.49
CA LYS A 38 -13.84 -10.09 47.66
C LYS A 38 -15.20 -9.37 47.59
N GLU A 39 -16.08 -9.63 48.57
CA GLU A 39 -17.44 -9.05 48.61
C GLU A 39 -17.45 -7.54 48.94
N GLU A 40 -16.44 -7.04 49.66
CA GLU A 40 -16.31 -5.62 50.02
C GLU A 40 -14.88 -5.11 49.81
N TYR A 41 -14.75 -3.96 49.14
CA TYR A 41 -13.47 -3.30 48.89
C TYR A 41 -13.29 -2.11 49.83
N THR A 42 -12.11 -2.04 50.46
CA THR A 42 -11.77 -0.91 51.33
C THR A 42 -11.34 0.31 50.51
N THR A 43 -11.43 1.51 51.08
CA THR A 43 -10.92 2.74 50.45
C THR A 43 -9.42 2.65 50.13
N TRP A 44 -8.67 1.88 50.93
CA TRP A 44 -7.26 1.59 50.69
C TRP A 44 -7.04 0.72 49.44
N ASP A 45 -7.86 -0.33 49.25
CA ASP A 45 -7.80 -1.18 48.06
C ASP A 45 -8.06 -0.36 46.78
N LEU A 46 -9.07 0.52 46.81
CA LEU A 46 -9.37 1.45 45.70
C LEU A 46 -8.22 2.44 45.44
N PHE A 47 -7.58 2.95 46.50
CA PHE A 47 -6.43 3.85 46.38
C PHE A 47 -5.22 3.16 45.75
N VAL A 48 -4.89 1.94 46.18
CA VAL A 48 -3.77 1.16 45.62
C VAL A 48 -3.99 0.88 44.14
N VAL A 49 -5.21 0.48 43.74
CA VAL A 49 -5.55 0.26 42.33
C VAL A 49 -5.46 1.55 41.52
N HIS A 50 -5.88 2.68 42.09
CA HIS A 50 -5.72 3.97 41.44
C HIS A 50 -4.25 4.33 41.22
N VAL A 51 -3.39 4.15 42.24
CA VAL A 51 -1.94 4.40 42.13
C VAL A 51 -1.31 3.45 41.10
N MET A 52 -1.65 2.16 41.10
CA MET A 52 -1.17 1.20 40.10
C MET A 52 -1.61 1.59 38.68
N ARG A 53 -2.85 2.05 38.51
CA ARG A 53 -3.35 2.54 37.22
C ARG A 53 -2.60 3.78 36.76
N VAL A 54 -2.31 4.72 37.65
CA VAL A 54 -1.50 5.91 37.36
C VAL A 54 -0.08 5.53 36.96
N MET A 55 0.55 4.63 37.71
CA MET A 55 1.90 4.12 37.39
C MET A 55 1.93 3.39 36.05
N LEU A 56 0.97 2.48 35.80
CA LEU A 56 0.87 1.77 34.52
C LEU A 56 0.69 2.75 33.35
N ASN A 57 -0.21 3.75 33.50
CA ASN A 57 -0.40 4.78 32.48
C ASN A 57 0.89 5.58 32.25
N PHE A 58 1.63 5.93 33.31
CA PHE A 58 2.90 6.64 33.20
C PHE A 58 3.98 5.79 32.53
N THR A 59 4.08 4.49 32.87
CA THR A 59 5.00 3.55 32.23
C THR A 59 4.66 3.37 30.76
N ILE A 60 3.39 3.17 30.41
CA ILE A 60 2.93 3.09 29.01
C ILE A 60 3.25 4.38 28.27
N PHE A 61 2.94 5.54 28.85
CA PHE A 61 3.23 6.83 28.23
C PHE A 61 4.73 7.02 27.98
N THR A 62 5.56 6.75 28.98
CA THR A 62 7.03 6.84 28.86
C THR A 62 7.56 5.89 27.80
N TYR A 63 7.07 4.64 27.79
CA TYR A 63 7.44 3.63 26.80
C TYR A 63 7.06 4.07 25.37
N MET A 64 5.84 4.56 25.16
CA MET A 64 5.39 5.06 23.85
C MET A 64 6.25 6.26 23.39
N ARG A 65 6.59 7.17 24.30
CA ARG A 65 7.49 8.30 23.99
C ARG A 65 8.90 7.87 23.63
N LEU A 66 9.45 6.86 24.31
CA LEU A 66 10.76 6.30 23.95
C LEU A 66 10.74 5.65 22.57
N LEU A 67 9.67 4.93 22.22
CA LEU A 67 9.49 4.37 20.89
C LEU A 67 9.39 5.47 19.81
N ASP A 68 8.65 6.55 20.07
CA ASP A 68 8.56 7.70 19.15
C ASP A 68 9.94 8.32 18.90
N ILE A 69 10.73 8.54 19.96
CA ILE A 69 12.08 9.10 19.87
C ILE A 69 13.00 8.15 19.11
N HIS A 70 12.97 6.85 19.43
CA HIS A 70 13.77 5.85 18.72
C HIS A 70 13.44 5.83 17.22
N SER A 71 12.15 5.81 16.87
CA SER A 71 11.68 5.88 15.48
C SER A 71 12.20 7.14 14.78
N LEU A 72 12.14 8.30 15.46
CA LEU A 72 12.66 9.55 14.92
C LEU A 72 14.17 9.49 14.64
N ILE A 73 14.96 8.92 15.55
CA ILE A 73 16.42 8.77 15.40
C ILE A 73 16.75 7.86 14.22
N VAL A 74 16.10 6.69 14.12
CA VAL A 74 16.30 5.75 13.01
C VAL A 74 15.94 6.41 11.69
N ASN A 75 14.82 7.13 11.63
CA ASN A 75 14.39 7.86 10.44
C ASN A 75 15.38 8.95 10.04
N ALA A 76 15.85 9.76 10.98
CA ALA A 76 16.84 10.79 10.70
C ALA A 76 18.16 10.17 10.20
N GLY A 77 18.58 9.04 10.79
CA GLY A 77 19.75 8.29 10.34
C GLY A 77 19.63 7.81 8.89
N GLU A 78 18.50 7.23 8.52
CA GLU A 78 18.23 6.78 7.15
C GLU A 78 18.26 7.96 6.16
N LEU A 79 17.61 9.08 6.49
CA LEU A 79 17.63 10.28 5.63
C LEU A 79 19.06 10.82 5.41
N VAL A 80 19.90 10.81 6.45
CA VAL A 80 21.32 11.21 6.32
C VAL A 80 22.08 10.23 5.42
N GLN A 81 21.81 8.93 5.50
CA GLN A 81 22.41 7.93 4.62
C GLN A 81 22.00 8.14 3.16
N ILE A 82 20.73 8.47 2.90
CA ILE A 82 20.23 8.80 1.54
C ILE A 82 20.98 10.01 0.98
N VAL A 83 21.11 11.09 1.76
CA VAL A 83 21.88 12.28 1.34
C VAL A 83 23.33 11.90 1.05
N SER A 84 23.95 11.09 1.91
CA SER A 84 25.33 10.63 1.71
C SER A 84 25.48 9.78 0.44
N PHE A 85 24.51 8.92 0.15
CA PHE A 85 24.48 8.10 -1.05
C PHE A 85 24.39 8.94 -2.33
N ASP A 86 23.44 9.87 -2.40
CA ASP A 86 23.29 10.77 -3.56
C ASP A 86 24.56 11.60 -3.80
N LEU A 87 25.21 12.07 -2.72
CA LEU A 87 26.49 12.77 -2.83
C LEU A 87 27.61 11.85 -3.33
N LYS A 88 27.74 10.63 -2.81
CA LYS A 88 28.73 9.64 -3.29
C LYS A 88 28.53 9.33 -4.77
N VAL A 89 27.28 9.12 -5.20
CA VAL A 89 26.93 8.87 -6.61
C VAL A 89 27.38 10.04 -7.47
N ARG A 90 27.06 11.28 -7.05
CA ARG A 90 27.41 12.49 -7.78
C ARG A 90 28.93 12.68 -7.88
N PHE A 91 29.67 12.52 -6.79
CA PHE A 91 31.13 12.61 -6.79
C PHE A 91 31.79 11.53 -7.64
N ALA A 92 31.26 10.31 -7.62
CA ALA A 92 31.83 9.22 -8.39
C ALA A 92 31.47 9.29 -9.89
N SER A 93 30.34 9.92 -10.25
CA SER A 93 30.00 10.21 -11.65
C SER A 93 30.87 11.30 -12.29
N HIS A 94 31.61 12.06 -11.47
CA HIS A 94 32.53 13.09 -11.95
C HIS A 94 33.80 12.43 -12.51
N LYS A 95 33.85 12.26 -13.84
CA LYS A 95 35.04 11.77 -14.54
C LYS A 95 35.97 12.94 -14.86
N LYS A 96 37.23 12.82 -14.45
CA LYS A 96 38.30 13.72 -14.91
C LYS A 96 38.72 13.30 -16.31
N ASP A 97 38.50 14.17 -17.29
CA ASP A 97 39.07 13.97 -18.62
C ASP A 97 40.59 14.22 -18.58
N PRO A 98 41.42 13.19 -18.79
CA PRO A 98 42.88 13.31 -18.66
C PRO A 98 43.51 14.02 -19.87
N THR A 99 42.74 14.31 -20.92
CA THR A 99 43.20 14.89 -22.19
C THR A 99 43.08 16.42 -22.24
N ILE A 100 42.42 17.03 -21.25
CA ILE A 100 42.14 18.46 -21.19
C ILE A 100 43.32 19.22 -20.54
N ARG A 101 43.59 20.45 -21.02
CA ARG A 101 44.68 21.31 -20.51
C ARG A 101 44.52 21.57 -19.00
N TYR A 102 45.63 21.57 -18.26
CA TYR A 102 45.70 21.75 -16.80
C TYR A 102 44.84 22.89 -16.23
N ILE A 103 44.83 24.06 -16.88
CA ILE A 103 44.04 25.23 -16.44
C ILE A 103 42.54 24.98 -16.60
N GLN A 104 42.14 24.32 -17.68
CA GLN A 104 40.74 24.01 -17.95
C GLN A 104 40.23 22.95 -16.96
N THR A 105 41.05 21.97 -16.60
CA THR A 105 40.75 21.01 -15.53
C THR A 105 40.52 21.70 -14.18
N ILE A 106 41.32 22.72 -13.82
CA ILE A 106 41.10 23.49 -12.58
C ILE A 106 39.76 24.24 -12.62
N ILE A 107 39.42 24.84 -13.75
CA ILE A 107 38.16 25.56 -13.94
C ILE A 107 36.98 24.59 -13.83
N ASP A 108 37.04 23.44 -14.52
CA ASP A 108 35.98 22.42 -14.52
C ASP A 108 35.77 21.81 -13.13
N GLU A 109 36.86 21.53 -12.40
CA GLU A 109 36.77 21.09 -10.99
C GLU A 109 36.13 22.16 -10.10
N THR A 110 36.53 23.43 -10.27
CA THR A 110 35.98 24.54 -9.46
C THR A 110 34.49 24.71 -9.72
N ILE A 111 34.05 24.63 -10.99
CA ILE A 111 32.63 24.67 -11.37
C ILE A 111 31.89 23.49 -10.76
N PHE A 112 32.46 22.28 -10.82
CA PHE A 112 31.83 21.08 -10.24
C PHE A 112 31.65 21.17 -8.72
N TYR A 113 32.67 21.60 -7.97
CA TYR A 113 32.55 21.77 -6.52
C TYR A 113 31.58 22.90 -6.17
N TRP A 114 31.58 23.99 -6.94
CA TRP A 114 30.63 25.09 -6.74
C TRP A 114 29.19 24.64 -6.98
N ASP A 115 28.92 23.93 -8.07
CA ASP A 115 27.60 23.38 -8.37
C ASP A 115 27.15 22.34 -7.32
N THR A 116 28.08 21.48 -6.88
CA THR A 116 27.80 20.49 -5.83
C THR A 116 27.50 21.15 -4.49
N PHE A 117 28.19 22.25 -4.14
CA PHE A 117 27.91 23.03 -2.94
C PHE A 117 26.49 23.59 -2.93
N TRP A 118 26.02 24.12 -4.07
CA TRP A 118 24.64 24.60 -4.22
C TRP A 118 23.61 23.48 -4.30
N TYR A 119 24.02 22.29 -4.73
CA TYR A 119 23.14 21.12 -4.81
C TYR A 119 22.84 20.49 -3.44
N ILE A 120 23.78 20.51 -2.49
CA ILE A 120 23.62 19.89 -1.16
C ILE A 120 22.33 20.37 -0.44
N PRO A 121 22.05 21.68 -0.31
CA PRO A 121 20.80 22.15 0.28
C PRO A 121 19.55 21.62 -0.43
N SER A 122 19.60 21.48 -1.76
CA SER A 122 18.49 20.94 -2.55
C SER A 122 18.23 19.47 -2.23
N ILE A 123 19.28 18.63 -2.16
CA ILE A 123 19.15 17.21 -1.77
C ILE A 123 18.58 17.10 -0.35
N ILE A 124 19.09 17.88 0.59
CA ILE A 124 18.60 17.89 1.97
C ILE A 124 17.12 18.27 1.97
N TRP A 125 16.74 19.34 1.28
CA TRP A 125 15.34 19.75 1.20
C TRP A 125 14.43 18.68 0.59
N LYS A 126 14.87 18.06 -0.51
CA LYS A 126 14.18 16.96 -1.20
C LYS A 126 13.93 15.76 -0.28
N VAL A 127 14.93 15.37 0.52
CA VAL A 127 14.88 14.19 1.39
C VAL A 127 14.07 14.47 2.67
N PHE A 128 14.25 15.64 3.29
CA PHE A 128 13.59 15.98 4.56
C PHE A 128 12.18 16.56 4.41
N ASN A 129 11.79 17.03 3.21
CA ASN A 129 10.44 17.49 2.92
C ASN A 129 9.79 16.62 1.82
N PRO A 130 9.48 15.35 2.11
CA PRO A 130 8.77 14.51 1.17
C PRO A 130 7.40 15.14 0.90
N ARG A 131 7.23 15.72 -0.30
CA ARG A 131 5.92 16.21 -0.75
C ARG A 131 4.92 15.08 -0.57
N THR A 132 3.76 15.38 0.02
CA THR A 132 2.75 14.36 0.36
C THR A 132 2.06 13.72 -0.85
N GLY A 133 2.53 13.96 -2.09
CA GLY A 133 1.95 13.45 -3.32
C GLY A 133 3.01 13.18 -4.40
N THR A 134 2.58 12.56 -5.50
CA THR A 134 3.42 12.29 -6.68
C THR A 134 3.92 13.62 -7.27
N PRO A 135 5.23 13.77 -7.55
CA PRO A 135 5.76 14.94 -8.24
C PRO A 135 5.10 15.15 -9.61
N VAL A 136 5.08 16.40 -10.06
CA VAL A 136 4.53 16.80 -11.37
C VAL A 136 5.68 16.88 -12.36
N GLY A 137 5.58 16.12 -13.45
CA GLY A 137 6.61 16.02 -14.50
C GLY A 137 7.47 14.77 -14.35
N LEU A 138 7.92 14.24 -15.49
CA LEU A 138 8.74 13.02 -15.54
C LEU A 138 10.10 13.28 -14.87
N ALA A 139 10.76 14.39 -15.21
CA ALA A 139 12.07 14.74 -14.65
C ALA A 139 12.02 14.85 -13.12
N LYS A 140 10.94 15.43 -12.58
CA LYS A 140 10.74 15.53 -11.13
C LYS A 140 10.43 14.20 -10.47
N CYS A 141 9.81 13.25 -11.15
CA CYS A 141 9.66 11.90 -10.60
C CYS A 141 11.03 11.22 -10.54
N MET A 142 11.74 11.19 -11.67
CA MET A 142 13.07 10.59 -11.79
C MET A 142 14.09 11.16 -10.81
N GLU A 143 13.96 12.44 -10.44
CA GLU A 143 14.81 13.06 -9.41
C GLU A 143 14.78 12.32 -8.07
N TYR A 144 13.64 11.77 -7.64
CA TYR A 144 13.49 11.08 -6.34
C TYR A 144 13.76 9.57 -6.44
N ILE A 145 14.14 9.05 -7.60
CA ILE A 145 14.53 7.65 -7.77
C ILE A 145 16.06 7.58 -7.65
N PRO A 146 16.64 6.60 -6.93
CA PRO A 146 18.09 6.42 -6.91
C PRO A 146 18.60 6.12 -8.34
N ARG A 147 19.68 6.79 -8.75
CA ARG A 147 20.24 6.66 -10.11
C ARG A 147 20.91 5.30 -10.38
N THR A 148 21.27 4.57 -9.34
CA THR A 148 22.01 3.30 -9.39
C THR A 148 21.49 2.37 -8.29
N ASN A 149 21.78 1.07 -8.41
CA ASN A 149 21.37 0.05 -7.46
C ASN A 149 19.84 -0.01 -7.27
N THR A 150 19.08 -0.03 -8.36
CA THR A 150 17.62 -0.27 -8.34
C THR A 150 17.31 -1.77 -8.45
N PRO A 151 16.23 -2.25 -7.81
CA PRO A 151 15.87 -3.68 -7.83
C PRO A 151 15.38 -4.10 -9.22
N LYS A 152 15.47 -5.41 -9.51
CA LYS A 152 14.82 -6.02 -10.69
C LYS A 152 13.41 -6.51 -10.37
N THR A 153 13.22 -7.05 -9.17
CA THR A 153 11.93 -7.60 -8.74
C THR A 153 11.44 -6.94 -7.44
N VAL A 154 10.17 -6.53 -7.39
CA VAL A 154 9.60 -5.82 -6.24
C VAL A 154 8.28 -6.43 -5.80
N ALA A 155 8.07 -6.62 -4.50
CA ALA A 155 6.80 -7.09 -3.94
C ALA A 155 6.14 -6.02 -3.07
N LEU A 156 4.85 -5.76 -3.29
CA LEU A 156 4.01 -4.87 -2.48
C LEU A 156 3.02 -5.69 -1.65
N ILE A 157 3.07 -5.54 -0.33
CA ILE A 157 2.15 -6.18 0.61
C ILE A 157 1.04 -5.21 0.98
N LEU A 158 -0.20 -5.56 0.62
CA LEU A 158 -1.39 -4.78 0.89
C LEU A 158 -2.26 -5.43 1.96
N GLN A 159 -2.84 -4.59 2.82
CA GLN A 159 -3.74 -5.02 3.88
C GLN A 159 -4.96 -4.10 3.92
N LEU A 160 -6.14 -4.71 3.91
CA LEU A 160 -7.42 -4.03 4.16
C LEU A 160 -7.55 -3.70 5.66
N ASN A 161 -7.95 -2.46 5.95
CA ASN A 161 -8.20 -2.04 7.33
C ASN A 161 -9.51 -2.67 7.83
N PRO A 162 -9.54 -3.27 9.04
CA PRO A 162 -10.79 -3.75 9.61
C PRO A 162 -11.69 -2.56 9.97
N PRO A 163 -13.03 -2.69 9.84
CA PRO A 163 -13.94 -1.65 10.28
C PRO A 163 -13.84 -1.46 11.80
N MET A 164 -13.52 -0.24 12.26
CA MET A 164 -13.46 0.11 13.68
C MET A 164 -14.85 0.38 14.27
N LEU A 165 -15.82 -0.50 14.00
CA LEU A 165 -17.20 -0.36 14.46
C LEU A 165 -17.43 -1.27 15.66
N VAL A 166 -18.18 -0.78 16.65
CA VAL A 166 -18.60 -1.59 17.80
C VAL A 166 -19.60 -2.64 17.32
N PRO A 167 -19.41 -3.94 17.64
CA PRO A 167 -20.35 -4.96 17.23
C PRO A 167 -21.75 -4.66 17.80
N PRO A 168 -22.82 -4.88 17.00
CA PRO A 168 -24.17 -4.54 17.43
C PRO A 168 -24.63 -5.49 18.55
N PRO A 169 -25.57 -5.05 19.40
CA PRO A 169 -26.09 -5.88 20.49
C PRO A 169 -26.75 -7.17 19.96
N GLU A 170 -26.82 -8.17 20.84
CA GLU A 170 -27.52 -9.41 20.54
C GLU A 170 -29.03 -9.19 20.36
N ILE A 171 -29.64 -9.92 19.41
CA ILE A 171 -31.10 -9.89 19.28
C ILE A 171 -31.67 -10.41 20.59
N PRO A 172 -32.55 -9.66 21.26
CA PRO A 172 -33.18 -10.09 22.50
C PRO A 172 -33.83 -11.45 22.29
N GLN A 173 -33.40 -12.45 23.06
CA GLN A 173 -33.99 -13.78 23.04
C GLN A 173 -34.95 -13.93 24.22
N PRO A 174 -36.00 -14.75 24.09
CA PRO A 174 -36.83 -15.13 25.23
C PRO A 174 -35.98 -15.75 26.33
N TYR A 175 -36.14 -15.25 27.55
CA TYR A 175 -35.42 -15.76 28.72
C TYR A 175 -36.40 -16.14 29.83
N LEU A 176 -35.91 -16.96 30.77
CA LEU A 176 -36.66 -17.35 31.96
C LEU A 176 -36.42 -16.28 33.04
N ASP A 177 -37.49 -15.67 33.53
CA ASP A 177 -37.42 -14.73 34.64
C ASP A 177 -37.15 -15.47 35.97
N ALA A 178 -36.79 -14.74 37.04
CA ALA A 178 -36.52 -15.31 38.37
C ALA A 178 -37.71 -16.15 38.90
N ASP A 179 -38.93 -15.81 38.49
CA ASP A 179 -40.17 -16.52 38.81
C ASP A 179 -40.47 -17.72 37.88
N ARG A 180 -39.48 -18.17 37.10
CA ARG A 180 -39.58 -19.27 36.12
C ARG A 180 -40.64 -19.06 35.03
N ARG A 181 -40.99 -17.80 34.74
CA ARG A 181 -41.90 -17.43 33.65
C ARG A 181 -41.10 -17.08 32.40
N ILE A 182 -41.55 -17.54 31.24
CA ILE A 182 -40.94 -17.18 29.95
C ILE A 182 -41.31 -15.72 29.66
N LYS A 183 -40.31 -14.84 29.57
CA LYS A 183 -40.49 -13.45 29.19
C LYS A 183 -40.11 -13.28 27.73
N ILE A 184 -41.09 -12.94 26.90
CA ILE A 184 -40.90 -12.67 25.47
C ILE A 184 -40.50 -11.19 25.33
N PRO A 185 -39.38 -10.88 24.65
CA PRO A 185 -38.97 -9.50 24.41
C PRO A 185 -40.02 -8.70 23.64
N GLU A 186 -40.07 -7.40 23.89
CA GLU A 186 -41.04 -6.53 23.21
C GLU A 186 -40.73 -6.44 21.71
N LYS A 187 -41.77 -6.48 20.86
CA LYS A 187 -41.60 -6.35 19.40
C LYS A 187 -40.82 -5.09 19.01
N LYS A 188 -40.99 -3.99 19.76
CA LYS A 188 -40.27 -2.72 19.52
C LYS A 188 -38.77 -2.84 19.79
N GLU A 189 -38.38 -3.53 20.85
CA GLU A 189 -36.98 -3.75 21.22
C GLU A 189 -36.28 -4.66 20.20
N VAL A 190 -36.96 -5.73 19.77
CA VAL A 190 -36.46 -6.62 18.72
C VAL A 190 -36.29 -5.86 17.40
N GLN A 191 -37.27 -5.05 16.99
CA GLN A 191 -37.17 -4.22 15.78
C GLN A 191 -36.03 -3.20 15.86
N TYR A 192 -35.85 -2.57 17.02
CA TYR A 192 -34.77 -1.61 17.24
C TYR A 192 -33.39 -2.26 17.10
N VAL A 193 -33.16 -3.42 17.74
CA VAL A 193 -31.89 -4.15 17.62
C VAL A 193 -31.65 -4.64 16.18
N ILE A 194 -32.69 -5.09 15.48
CA ILE A 194 -32.59 -5.44 14.05
C ILE A 194 -32.18 -4.22 13.21
N ALA A 195 -32.75 -3.04 13.47
CA ALA A 195 -32.40 -1.81 12.76
C ALA A 195 -30.92 -1.44 12.97
N ILE A 196 -30.42 -1.48 14.20
CA ILE A 196 -29.00 -1.22 14.51
C ILE A 196 -28.10 -2.24 13.81
N ARG A 197 -28.46 -3.53 13.82
CA ARG A 197 -27.70 -4.57 13.12
C ARG A 197 -27.64 -4.31 11.62
N ASN A 198 -28.75 -3.95 10.98
CA ASN A 198 -28.79 -3.62 9.56
C ASN A 198 -27.91 -2.40 9.24
N GLU A 199 -27.93 -1.38 10.09
CA GLU A 199 -27.05 -0.22 9.96
C GLU A 199 -25.57 -0.63 10.07
N TYR A 200 -25.21 -1.41 11.10
CA TYR A 200 -23.87 -1.93 11.29
C TYR A 200 -23.37 -2.71 10.06
N PHE A 201 -24.16 -3.67 9.55
CA PHE A 201 -23.78 -4.44 8.37
C PHE A 201 -23.66 -3.57 7.12
N THR A 202 -24.51 -2.57 6.97
CA THR A 202 -24.42 -1.61 5.86
C THR A 202 -23.12 -0.82 5.95
N GLN A 203 -22.79 -0.28 7.12
CA GLN A 203 -21.55 0.46 7.34
C GLN A 203 -20.31 -0.42 7.12
N CYS A 204 -20.30 -1.67 7.59
CA CYS A 204 -19.22 -2.63 7.30
C CYS A 204 -19.04 -2.87 5.80
N LYS A 205 -20.13 -3.10 5.06
CA LYS A 205 -20.08 -3.29 3.60
C LYS A 205 -19.56 -2.05 2.88
N THR A 206 -20.04 -0.87 3.26
CA THR A 206 -19.56 0.40 2.71
C THR A 206 -18.07 0.61 3.00
N HIS A 207 -17.62 0.28 4.21
CA HIS A 207 -16.21 0.36 4.59
C HIS A 207 -15.33 -0.57 3.74
N ILE A 208 -15.74 -1.84 3.57
CA ILE A 208 -15.02 -2.80 2.73
C ILE A 208 -14.95 -2.32 1.28
N ALA A 209 -16.06 -1.80 0.73
CA ALA A 209 -16.09 -1.26 -0.62
C ALA A 209 -15.15 -0.04 -0.78
N ALA A 210 -15.13 0.86 0.19
CA ALA A 210 -14.24 2.02 0.19
C ALA A 210 -12.75 1.60 0.28
N GLU A 211 -12.43 0.64 1.15
CA GLU A 211 -11.09 0.08 1.26
C GLU A 211 -10.65 -0.65 -0.02
N ARG A 212 -11.57 -1.35 -0.70
CA ARG A 212 -11.27 -1.99 -1.99
C ARG A 212 -10.89 -0.96 -3.06
N VAL A 213 -11.63 0.15 -3.16
CA VAL A 213 -11.27 1.25 -4.06
C VAL A 213 -9.92 1.88 -3.68
N ARG A 214 -9.65 2.04 -2.38
CA ARG A 214 -8.34 2.51 -1.89
C ARG A 214 -7.22 1.58 -2.37
N LEU A 215 -7.35 0.27 -2.14
CA LEU A 215 -6.34 -0.71 -2.53
C LEU A 215 -6.11 -0.74 -4.04
N LEU A 216 -7.17 -0.74 -4.85
CA LEU A 216 -7.05 -0.67 -6.32
C LEU A 216 -6.27 0.57 -6.78
N ARG A 217 -6.51 1.71 -6.13
CA ARG A 217 -5.79 2.95 -6.44
C ARG A 217 -4.32 2.89 -6.03
N GLU A 218 -4.03 2.31 -4.87
CA GLU A 218 -2.66 2.12 -4.39
C GLU A 218 -1.89 1.16 -5.30
N MET A 219 -2.51 0.06 -5.73
CA MET A 219 -1.96 -0.87 -6.73
C MET A 219 -1.64 -0.14 -8.04
N GLY A 220 -2.61 0.60 -8.59
CA GLY A 220 -2.44 1.33 -9.85
C GLY A 220 -1.31 2.35 -9.80
N ARG A 221 -1.21 3.10 -8.70
CA ARG A 221 -0.10 4.03 -8.46
C ARG A 221 1.24 3.33 -8.36
N PHE A 222 1.31 2.24 -7.61
CA PHE A 222 2.54 1.51 -7.40
C PHE A 222 3.08 0.94 -8.71
N ILE A 223 2.23 0.25 -9.49
CA ILE A 223 2.59 -0.29 -10.81
C ILE A 223 3.06 0.84 -11.72
N THR A 224 2.32 1.94 -11.76
CA THR A 224 2.68 3.12 -12.57
C THR A 224 4.04 3.70 -12.18
N TRP A 225 4.38 3.74 -10.89
CA TRP A 225 5.70 4.20 -10.44
C TRP A 225 6.81 3.19 -10.76
N CYS A 226 6.53 1.89 -10.69
CA CYS A 226 7.45 0.85 -11.13
C CYS A 226 7.79 0.98 -12.62
N CYS A 227 6.83 1.35 -13.47
CA CYS A 227 7.09 1.64 -14.90
C CYS A 227 8.10 2.77 -15.14
N LEU A 228 8.33 3.64 -14.15
CA LEU A 228 9.33 4.72 -14.27
C LEU A 228 10.77 4.23 -14.02
N VAL A 229 10.95 3.02 -13.49
CA VAL A 229 12.26 2.46 -13.16
C VAL A 229 12.55 1.33 -14.16
N PRO A 230 13.41 1.58 -15.17
CA PRO A 230 13.65 0.61 -16.25
C PRO A 230 14.21 -0.74 -15.78
N THR A 231 14.88 -0.78 -14.62
CA THR A 231 15.43 -2.04 -14.11
C THR A 231 14.36 -2.98 -13.56
N ILE A 232 13.18 -2.47 -13.19
CA ILE A 232 12.12 -3.29 -12.59
C ILE A 232 11.39 -4.03 -13.72
N THR A 233 11.57 -5.34 -13.78
CA THR A 233 10.93 -6.23 -14.76
C THR A 233 9.74 -6.99 -14.17
N GLU A 234 9.73 -7.22 -12.85
CA GLU A 234 8.67 -7.96 -12.18
C GLU A 234 8.16 -7.28 -10.91
N VAL A 235 6.83 -7.25 -10.76
CA VAL A 235 6.15 -6.70 -9.59
C VAL A 235 5.19 -7.75 -9.03
N THR A 236 5.28 -8.07 -7.75
CA THR A 236 4.32 -8.95 -7.07
C THR A 236 3.43 -8.14 -6.15
N ILE A 237 2.11 -8.20 -6.34
CA ILE A 237 1.15 -7.57 -5.44
C ILE A 237 0.50 -8.67 -4.61
N PHE A 238 0.72 -8.63 -3.29
CA PHE A 238 0.12 -9.56 -2.35
C PHE A 238 -0.96 -8.86 -1.51
N GLU A 239 -2.19 -9.33 -1.57
CA GLU A 239 -3.28 -8.85 -0.72
C GLU A 239 -3.68 -9.88 0.34
N LYS A 240 -3.66 -9.46 1.61
CA LYS A 240 -3.73 -10.36 2.77
C LYS A 240 -5.07 -11.10 2.94
N LEU A 241 -6.22 -10.47 2.65
CA LEU A 241 -7.53 -11.01 3.00
C LEU A 241 -8.28 -11.61 1.80
N GLY A 242 -7.77 -11.43 0.59
CA GLY A 242 -8.43 -11.76 -0.65
C GLY A 242 -9.59 -10.84 -1.04
N ALA A 243 -9.85 -9.78 -0.27
CA ALA A 243 -11.06 -8.96 -0.37
C ALA A 243 -11.13 -8.11 -1.66
N CYS A 244 -9.99 -7.87 -2.31
CA CYS A 244 -9.97 -7.20 -3.62
C CYS A 244 -10.50 -8.11 -4.75
N TRP A 245 -10.35 -9.42 -4.57
CA TRP A 245 -10.64 -10.47 -5.55
C TRP A 245 -12.02 -11.08 -5.35
N ASP A 246 -12.44 -11.24 -4.10
CA ASP A 246 -13.70 -11.85 -3.73
C ASP A 246 -14.85 -10.83 -3.80
N GLY A 247 -15.52 -10.73 -4.95
CA GLY A 247 -16.76 -9.96 -5.06
C GLY A 247 -17.22 -9.58 -6.46
N ASP A 248 -16.31 -9.40 -7.41
CA ASP A 248 -16.66 -9.08 -8.81
C ASP A 248 -16.14 -10.16 -9.76
N SER A 249 -17.02 -10.61 -10.67
CA SER A 249 -16.64 -11.46 -11.81
C SER A 249 -15.57 -10.83 -12.71
N ASN A 250 -15.34 -9.52 -12.58
CA ASN A 250 -14.48 -8.69 -13.42
C ASN A 250 -13.42 -7.92 -12.60
N PHE A 251 -12.91 -8.49 -11.50
CA PHE A 251 -11.90 -7.81 -10.69
C PHE A 251 -10.63 -7.46 -11.49
N ILE A 252 -10.25 -8.30 -12.47
CA ILE A 252 -9.11 -8.06 -13.37
C ILE A 252 -9.33 -6.76 -14.15
N ASP A 253 -10.51 -6.58 -14.73
CA ASP A 253 -10.86 -5.35 -15.45
C ASP A 253 -10.78 -4.12 -14.54
N SER A 254 -11.15 -4.28 -13.27
CA SER A 254 -11.03 -3.19 -12.28
C SER A 254 -9.57 -2.80 -12.03
N ILE A 255 -8.64 -3.78 -12.01
CA ILE A 255 -7.20 -3.52 -11.86
C ILE A 255 -6.63 -2.92 -13.14
N LYS A 256 -6.99 -3.45 -14.31
CA LYS A 256 -6.61 -2.86 -15.61
C LYS A 256 -7.02 -1.39 -15.68
N ASN A 257 -8.29 -1.09 -15.36
CA ASN A 257 -8.80 0.26 -15.36
C ASN A 257 -8.10 1.16 -14.32
N ALA A 258 -7.80 0.65 -13.12
CA ALA A 258 -7.07 1.41 -12.11
C ALA A 258 -5.65 1.77 -12.58
N ASN A 259 -4.94 0.84 -13.23
CA ASN A 259 -3.63 1.07 -13.82
C ASN A 259 -3.71 2.12 -14.94
N LEU A 260 -4.64 1.97 -15.87
CA LEU A 260 -4.82 2.91 -16.99
C LEU A 260 -5.18 4.33 -16.50
N VAL A 261 -6.05 4.45 -15.49
CA VAL A 261 -6.43 5.75 -14.93
C VAL A 261 -5.24 6.45 -14.28
N GLU A 262 -4.40 5.73 -13.52
CA GLU A 262 -3.23 6.35 -12.87
C GLU A 262 -2.09 6.60 -13.89
N LEU A 263 -1.93 5.78 -14.93
CA LEU A 263 -1.05 6.06 -16.07
C LEU A 263 -1.45 7.34 -16.81
N VAL A 264 -2.75 7.50 -17.11
CA VAL A 264 -3.28 8.72 -17.74
C VAL A 264 -3.13 9.92 -16.81
N ALA A 265 -3.41 9.75 -15.53
CA ALA A 265 -3.24 10.82 -14.54
C ALA A 265 -1.77 11.28 -14.47
N LEU A 266 -0.82 10.35 -14.51
CA LEU A 266 0.60 10.66 -14.52
C LEU A 266 1.03 11.31 -15.85
N ALA A 267 0.62 10.75 -17.00
CA ALA A 267 0.93 11.30 -18.31
C ALA A 267 0.42 12.73 -18.51
N ASN A 268 -0.73 13.08 -17.91
CA ASN A 268 -1.28 14.43 -17.94
C ASN A 268 -0.45 15.45 -17.12
N THR A 269 0.50 15.00 -16.30
CA THR A 269 1.43 15.89 -15.58
C THR A 269 2.70 16.22 -16.36
N PHE A 270 2.92 15.56 -17.51
CA PHE A 270 4.15 15.66 -18.29
C PHE A 270 4.04 16.75 -19.35
N ASP A 271 5.16 17.44 -19.57
CA ASP A 271 5.29 18.33 -20.72
C ASP A 271 5.33 17.52 -22.03
N PRO A 272 5.01 18.09 -23.20
CA PRO A 272 4.97 17.33 -24.46
C PRO A 272 6.29 16.64 -24.84
N SER A 273 7.44 17.19 -24.42
CA SER A 273 8.75 16.56 -24.58
C SER A 273 8.94 15.37 -23.64
N GLU A 274 8.58 15.55 -22.36
CA GLU A 274 8.64 14.49 -21.34
C GLU A 274 7.69 13.34 -21.69
N LEU A 275 6.53 13.62 -22.27
CA LEU A 275 5.58 12.60 -22.71
C LEU A 275 6.17 11.70 -23.81
N LYS A 276 6.96 12.27 -24.74
CA LYS A 276 7.66 11.50 -25.77
C LYS A 276 8.73 10.59 -25.16
N GLU A 277 9.41 11.07 -24.13
CA GLU A 277 10.40 10.28 -23.39
C GLU A 277 9.74 9.17 -22.59
N PHE A 278 8.67 9.48 -21.86
CA PHE A 278 7.89 8.49 -21.11
C PHE A 278 7.38 7.36 -22.01
N LYS A 279 6.86 7.68 -23.20
CA LYS A 279 6.42 6.67 -24.18
C LYS A 279 7.52 5.70 -24.62
N LYS A 280 8.79 6.12 -24.58
CA LYS A 280 9.92 5.25 -24.92
C LYS A 280 10.31 4.31 -23.77
N ILE A 281 10.04 4.73 -22.53
CA ILE A 281 10.40 3.98 -21.31
C ILE A 281 9.26 3.07 -20.86
N LEU A 282 8.00 3.40 -21.20
CA LEU A 282 6.82 2.67 -20.75
C LEU A 282 6.85 1.21 -21.22
N PRO A 283 6.92 0.23 -20.30
CA PRO A 283 6.89 -1.18 -20.66
C PRO A 283 5.46 -1.66 -20.96
N GLN A 284 5.34 -2.79 -21.65
CA GLN A 284 4.08 -3.52 -21.78
C GLN A 284 3.74 -4.17 -20.43
N ILE A 285 2.61 -3.78 -19.82
CA ILE A 285 2.19 -4.29 -18.51
C ILE A 285 1.36 -5.56 -18.70
N VAL A 286 1.84 -6.68 -18.13
CA VAL A 286 1.18 -7.99 -18.17
C VAL A 286 0.79 -8.38 -16.74
N LEU A 287 -0.51 -8.50 -16.46
CA LEU A 287 -1.04 -9.00 -15.19
C LEU A 287 -1.12 -10.53 -15.22
N LEU A 288 -0.48 -11.21 -14.28
CA LEU A 288 -0.60 -12.65 -14.09
C LEU A 288 -1.31 -12.92 -12.77
N ASP A 289 -2.52 -13.48 -12.81
CA ASP A 289 -3.17 -13.96 -11.60
C ASP A 289 -2.64 -15.35 -11.23
N LYS A 290 -1.92 -15.45 -10.11
CA LYS A 290 -1.31 -16.73 -9.66
C LYS A 290 -2.35 -17.73 -9.17
N TYR A 291 -3.57 -17.30 -8.84
CA TYR A 291 -4.64 -18.21 -8.46
C TYR A 291 -5.28 -18.85 -9.70
N SER A 292 -5.73 -18.05 -10.68
CA SER A 292 -6.37 -18.57 -11.90
C SER A 292 -5.37 -19.01 -12.98
N LYS A 293 -4.10 -18.62 -12.87
CA LYS A 293 -3.03 -18.84 -13.86
C LYS A 293 -3.28 -18.18 -15.22
N ILE A 294 -4.15 -17.17 -15.28
CA ILE A 294 -4.48 -16.44 -16.50
C ILE A 294 -3.64 -15.17 -16.57
N SER A 295 -3.04 -14.92 -17.73
CA SER A 295 -2.32 -13.68 -18.04
C SER A 295 -3.21 -12.70 -18.81
N TYR A 296 -3.12 -11.42 -18.47
CA TYR A 296 -3.89 -10.36 -19.08
C TYR A 296 -3.00 -9.16 -19.40
N VAL A 297 -3.02 -8.67 -20.63
CA VAL A 297 -2.29 -7.46 -20.99
C VAL A 297 -3.16 -6.22 -20.69
N VAL A 298 -2.55 -5.18 -20.14
CA VAL A 298 -3.23 -3.92 -19.76
C VAL A 298 -3.19 -2.90 -20.91
N ASN A 299 -2.07 -2.84 -21.63
CA ASN A 299 -1.80 -1.83 -22.65
C ASN A 299 -2.01 -2.35 -24.09
N ASP A 300 -2.77 -3.42 -24.28
CA ASP A 300 -3.12 -3.87 -25.63
C ASP A 300 -3.91 -2.75 -26.31
N GLY A 301 -3.30 -2.17 -27.33
CA GLY A 301 -3.95 -1.24 -28.21
C GLY A 301 -5.09 -1.93 -28.93
N GLU A 302 -6.29 -1.88 -28.37
CA GLU A 302 -7.47 -1.67 -29.19
C GLU A 302 -7.44 -0.23 -29.74
N ALA A 303 -6.42 0.05 -30.55
CA ALA A 303 -6.56 1.00 -31.63
C ALA A 303 -7.42 0.30 -32.70
N GLU A 304 -8.72 0.59 -32.67
CA GLU A 304 -9.54 0.75 -33.87
C GLU A 304 -9.18 -0.16 -35.06
N LEU A 305 -9.54 -1.44 -35.01
CA LEU A 305 -9.72 -2.28 -36.21
C LEU A 305 -11.03 -1.95 -36.96
N GLN A 306 -11.39 -0.68 -36.96
CA GLN A 306 -12.44 -0.10 -37.79
C GLN A 306 -11.99 1.30 -38.23
N ASN A 307 -11.04 1.37 -39.18
CA ASN A 307 -11.17 2.24 -40.35
C ASN A 307 -10.11 1.88 -41.39
N ALA A 308 -10.57 1.83 -42.64
CA ALA A 308 -9.93 1.20 -43.77
C ALA A 308 -8.71 1.98 -44.32
N GLY A 309 -7.67 1.22 -44.66
CA GLY A 309 -6.61 1.54 -45.60
C GLY A 309 -5.82 0.25 -45.87
N PRO A 310 -5.52 -0.13 -47.12
CA PRO A 310 -4.79 -1.35 -47.40
C PRO A 310 -3.30 -1.15 -47.08
N ASP A 311 -2.65 -2.23 -46.67
CA ASP A 311 -1.19 -2.37 -46.47
C ASP A 311 -0.58 -1.85 -45.16
N VAL A 312 -1.14 -2.28 -44.02
CA VAL A 312 -0.34 -2.52 -42.81
C VAL A 312 -0.54 -3.98 -42.44
N THR A 313 0.52 -4.80 -42.53
CA THR A 313 0.41 -6.22 -42.20
C THR A 313 0.45 -6.42 -40.69
N ALA A 314 -0.26 -7.42 -40.18
CA ALA A 314 -0.31 -7.73 -38.75
C ALA A 314 1.11 -7.98 -38.16
N ASP A 315 2.07 -8.38 -38.99
CA ASP A 315 3.47 -8.60 -38.65
C ASP A 315 4.25 -7.29 -38.40
N ASP A 316 3.88 -6.17 -39.05
CA ASP A 316 4.46 -4.85 -38.80
C ASP A 316 4.01 -4.27 -37.44
N ILE A 317 2.81 -4.65 -37.00
CA ILE A 317 2.28 -4.28 -35.69
C ILE A 317 2.92 -5.16 -34.61
N LEU A 318 3.00 -6.48 -34.82
CA LEU A 318 3.60 -7.42 -33.88
C LEU A 318 5.11 -7.19 -33.66
N SER A 319 5.86 -6.86 -34.71
CA SER A 319 7.30 -6.51 -34.59
C SER A 319 7.55 -5.23 -33.79
N SER A 320 6.61 -4.26 -33.81
CA SER A 320 6.70 -3.05 -32.97
C SER A 320 6.49 -3.32 -31.46
N TYR A 321 5.92 -4.47 -31.10
CA TYR A 321 5.67 -4.89 -29.72
C TYR A 321 6.68 -5.94 -29.20
N GLU A 322 7.46 -6.59 -30.08
CA GLU A 322 8.54 -7.50 -29.64
C GLU A 322 9.73 -6.75 -29.01
N ASP A 323 9.94 -5.48 -29.37
CA ASP A 323 11.04 -4.64 -28.88
C ASP A 323 10.72 -3.83 -27.61
N GLN A 324 9.51 -3.93 -27.04
CA GLN A 324 9.17 -3.21 -25.80
C GLN A 324 9.45 -4.07 -24.56
N ASP A 325 10.19 -3.51 -23.60
CA ASP A 325 10.42 -4.11 -22.29
C ASP A 325 9.06 -4.49 -21.65
N ARG A 326 9.00 -5.65 -21.00
CA ARG A 326 7.76 -6.16 -20.37
C ARG A 326 7.84 -6.03 -18.86
N LEU A 327 6.75 -5.53 -18.26
CA LEU A 327 6.56 -5.51 -16.81
C LEU A 327 5.56 -6.59 -16.41
N LEU A 328 6.05 -7.67 -15.80
CA LEU A 328 5.21 -8.75 -15.29
C LEU A 328 4.67 -8.40 -13.91
N VAL A 329 3.35 -8.37 -13.75
CA VAL A 329 2.68 -8.08 -12.47
C VAL A 329 1.99 -9.34 -11.94
N ASN A 330 2.62 -10.00 -10.96
CA ASN A 330 2.08 -11.17 -10.28
C ASN A 330 1.05 -10.75 -9.22
N LEU A 331 -0.21 -11.13 -9.41
CA LEU A 331 -1.29 -10.88 -8.45
C LEU A 331 -1.41 -12.11 -7.55
N CYS A 332 -1.21 -11.90 -6.25
CA CYS A 332 -1.20 -12.94 -5.23
C CYS A 332 -2.10 -12.56 -4.06
N ASP A 333 -2.62 -13.57 -3.37
CA ASP A 333 -3.42 -13.40 -2.18
C ASP A 333 -3.27 -14.57 -1.20
N HIS A 334 -4.08 -14.56 -0.13
CA HIS A 334 -4.06 -15.64 0.84
C HIS A 334 -4.43 -17.01 0.25
N ARG A 335 -5.19 -17.07 -0.86
CA ARG A 335 -5.63 -18.32 -1.50
C ARG A 335 -4.47 -19.07 -2.11
N VAL A 336 -3.44 -18.37 -2.60
CA VAL A 336 -2.17 -18.98 -3.03
C VAL A 336 -1.60 -19.88 -1.92
N ARG A 337 -1.60 -19.38 -0.67
CA ARG A 337 -1.11 -20.18 0.46
C ARG A 337 -2.10 -21.25 0.92
N THR A 338 -3.39 -20.97 0.96
CA THR A 338 -4.36 -21.93 1.52
C THR A 338 -4.77 -23.03 0.55
N ILE A 339 -4.67 -22.79 -0.77
CA ILE A 339 -5.14 -23.70 -1.83
C ILE A 339 -3.95 -24.21 -2.67
N ASN A 340 -3.10 -23.32 -3.20
CA ASN A 340 -2.01 -23.77 -4.07
C ASN A 340 -0.94 -24.55 -3.29
N TYR A 341 -0.67 -24.19 -2.02
CA TYR A 341 0.29 -24.92 -1.20
C TYR A 341 -0.10 -26.39 -0.97
N PRO A 342 -1.31 -26.75 -0.45
CA PRO A 342 -1.71 -28.15 -0.36
C PRO A 342 -1.69 -28.87 -1.71
N ASN A 343 -2.12 -28.21 -2.79
CA ASN A 343 -2.12 -28.79 -4.13
C ASN A 343 -0.69 -29.11 -4.59
N LEU A 344 0.26 -28.20 -4.41
CA LEU A 344 1.67 -28.44 -4.73
C LEU A 344 2.25 -29.56 -3.87
N VAL A 345 1.99 -29.58 -2.56
CA VAL A 345 2.46 -30.66 -1.66
C VAL A 345 1.94 -32.01 -2.12
N SER A 346 0.66 -32.11 -2.49
CA SER A 346 0.11 -33.37 -3.03
C SER A 346 0.77 -33.78 -4.35
N LYS A 347 1.09 -32.83 -5.24
CA LYS A 347 1.84 -33.10 -6.47
C LYS A 347 3.26 -33.60 -6.17
N ILE A 348 3.96 -32.98 -5.22
CA ILE A 348 5.30 -33.42 -4.81
C ILE A 348 5.26 -34.86 -4.32
N VAL A 349 4.29 -35.22 -3.47
CA VAL A 349 4.17 -36.57 -2.91
C VAL A 349 3.75 -37.61 -3.96
N THR A 350 2.96 -37.22 -4.97
CA THR A 350 2.44 -38.16 -5.97
C THR A 350 3.34 -38.30 -7.20
N GLN A 351 4.11 -37.28 -7.53
CA GLN A 351 4.91 -37.19 -8.77
C GLN A 351 6.42 -37.08 -8.50
N ASP A 352 6.86 -37.09 -7.24
CA ASP A 352 8.26 -36.91 -6.83
C ASP A 352 8.94 -35.73 -7.54
N LEU A 353 8.26 -34.58 -7.56
CA LEU A 353 8.72 -33.38 -8.27
C LEU A 353 10.09 -32.92 -7.73
N PRO A 354 11.09 -32.73 -8.60
CA PRO A 354 12.37 -32.19 -8.18
C PRO A 354 12.21 -30.72 -7.75
N PRO A 355 13.07 -30.20 -6.84
CA PRO A 355 12.97 -28.82 -6.35
C PRO A 355 13.14 -27.73 -7.42
N SER A 356 13.64 -28.09 -8.61
CA SER A 356 13.84 -27.20 -9.77
C SER A 356 12.67 -27.21 -10.75
N ASP A 357 11.58 -27.91 -10.44
CA ASP A 357 10.45 -28.05 -11.35
C ASP A 357 9.72 -26.70 -11.55
N SER A 358 9.30 -26.41 -12.79
CA SER A 358 8.57 -25.19 -13.12
C SER A 358 7.23 -25.09 -12.37
N ALA A 359 6.69 -26.23 -11.90
CA ALA A 359 5.48 -26.27 -11.08
C ALA A 359 5.57 -25.40 -9.82
N PHE A 360 6.76 -25.19 -9.23
CA PHE A 360 6.91 -24.32 -8.07
C PHE A 360 6.71 -22.84 -8.41
N ASN A 361 7.30 -22.39 -9.53
CA ASN A 361 7.20 -21.02 -10.03
C ASN A 361 5.84 -20.71 -10.68
N GLU A 362 5.10 -21.74 -11.10
CA GLU A 362 3.71 -21.60 -11.52
C GLU A 362 2.78 -21.34 -10.34
N GLU A 363 2.93 -22.07 -9.23
CA GLU A 363 2.03 -22.02 -8.09
C GLU A 363 2.32 -20.84 -7.14
N PHE A 364 3.58 -20.39 -7.07
CA PHE A 364 4.02 -19.28 -6.23
C PHE A 364 4.68 -18.16 -7.05
N SER A 365 4.73 -16.95 -6.49
CA SER A 365 5.54 -15.87 -7.09
C SER A 365 7.03 -16.11 -6.83
N PRO A 366 7.92 -15.69 -7.74
CA PRO A 366 9.36 -15.70 -7.48
C PRO A 366 9.70 -14.78 -6.29
N SER A 367 10.79 -15.07 -5.60
CA SER A 367 11.33 -14.22 -4.53
C SER A 367 11.71 -12.84 -5.09
N ALA A 368 11.27 -11.78 -4.42
CA ALA A 368 11.53 -10.40 -4.85
C ALA A 368 12.81 -9.83 -4.22
N ASP A 369 13.55 -9.01 -4.94
CA ASP A 369 14.73 -8.29 -4.45
C ASP A 369 14.35 -7.29 -3.34
N LEU A 370 13.20 -6.64 -3.51
CA LEU A 370 12.66 -5.66 -2.57
C LEU A 370 11.22 -5.99 -2.19
N VAL A 371 10.96 -6.24 -0.91
CA VAL A 371 9.61 -6.44 -0.37
C VAL A 371 9.21 -5.21 0.45
N VAL A 372 8.13 -4.55 0.07
CA VAL A 372 7.66 -3.33 0.72
C VAL A 372 6.29 -3.51 1.34
N ALA A 373 6.12 -2.99 2.55
CA ALA A 373 4.84 -2.96 3.25
C ALA A 373 4.57 -1.53 3.75
N PRO A 374 3.55 -0.82 3.21
CA PRO A 374 3.20 0.54 3.62
C PRO A 374 2.49 0.55 4.98
N ALA A 375 2.60 1.66 5.73
CA ALA A 375 1.85 1.82 6.97
C ALA A 375 0.36 2.04 6.71
N ASN A 376 -0.49 1.39 7.52
CA ASN A 376 -1.94 1.50 7.43
C ASN A 376 -2.49 2.44 8.50
N ASN A 377 -2.80 3.71 8.15
CA ASN A 377 -3.54 4.68 8.99
C ASN A 377 -3.27 4.62 10.52
N GLY A 378 -2.01 4.53 10.93
CA GLY A 378 -1.60 4.50 12.35
C GLY A 378 -1.18 3.13 12.89
N HIS A 379 -1.27 2.07 12.09
CA HIS A 379 -0.73 0.76 12.41
C HIS A 379 0.60 0.54 11.69
N TYR A 380 1.66 0.35 12.48
CA TYR A 380 2.96 -0.09 11.98
C TYR A 380 2.86 -1.57 11.55
N ILE A 381 3.18 -1.85 10.29
CA ILE A 381 3.26 -3.23 9.80
C ILE A 381 4.69 -3.70 10.02
N SER A 382 4.86 -4.77 10.80
CA SER A 382 6.17 -5.39 11.08
C SER A 382 6.28 -6.83 10.60
N LYS A 383 5.32 -7.29 9.79
CA LYS A 383 5.21 -8.69 9.36
C LYS A 383 4.75 -8.77 7.91
N CYS A 384 5.33 -9.69 7.15
CA CYS A 384 4.94 -9.96 5.76
C CYS A 384 3.58 -10.67 5.60
N SER A 385 2.80 -10.80 6.69
CA SER A 385 1.40 -11.25 6.70
C SER A 385 1.08 -12.53 5.91
N GLY A 386 2.04 -13.46 5.80
CA GLY A 386 1.86 -14.74 5.12
C GLY A 386 2.15 -14.72 3.62
N TYR A 387 2.78 -13.65 3.11
CA TYR A 387 3.39 -13.64 1.78
C TYR A 387 4.34 -14.83 1.63
N ALA A 388 4.17 -15.59 0.55
CA ALA A 388 4.93 -16.78 0.23
C ALA A 388 5.50 -16.63 -1.18
N CYS A 389 6.78 -16.94 -1.33
CA CYS A 389 7.50 -16.89 -2.59
C CYS A 389 8.44 -18.10 -2.68
N VAL A 390 8.93 -18.36 -3.88
CA VAL A 390 9.90 -19.42 -4.17
C VAL A 390 11.09 -18.81 -4.89
N ASP A 391 12.30 -19.25 -4.56
CA ASP A 391 13.48 -18.82 -5.28
C ASP A 391 13.44 -19.39 -6.71
N PRO A 392 13.64 -18.55 -7.75
CA PRO A 392 13.51 -18.97 -9.14
C PRO A 392 14.53 -20.05 -9.53
N ASP A 393 15.65 -20.12 -8.82
CA ASP A 393 16.74 -21.06 -9.02
C ASP A 393 17.31 -21.52 -7.67
N LEU A 394 17.76 -22.78 -7.62
CA LEU A 394 18.28 -23.43 -6.41
C LEU A 394 19.71 -23.01 -6.10
N GLU A 395 20.49 -22.69 -7.14
CA GLU A 395 21.89 -22.30 -7.01
C GLU A 395 22.01 -20.83 -6.58
N THR A 396 21.11 -19.98 -7.07
CA THR A 396 21.10 -18.53 -6.81
C THR A 396 19.99 -18.12 -5.83
N LYS A 397 20.30 -18.13 -4.53
CA LYS A 397 19.38 -17.60 -3.51
C LYS A 397 19.24 -16.08 -3.61
N VAL A 398 18.02 -15.61 -3.80
CA VAL A 398 17.71 -14.17 -3.87
C VAL A 398 17.76 -13.56 -2.47
N LYS A 399 18.63 -12.56 -2.27
CA LYS A 399 18.68 -11.80 -1.01
C LYS A 399 17.63 -10.69 -1.02
N SER A 400 16.43 -11.00 -0.52
CA SER A 400 15.33 -10.03 -0.40
C SER A 400 15.57 -8.99 0.71
N VAL A 401 15.50 -7.72 0.36
CA VAL A 401 15.47 -6.59 1.32
C VAL A 401 14.01 -6.31 1.69
N VAL A 402 13.70 -6.32 2.98
CA VAL A 402 12.33 -6.07 3.46
C VAL A 402 12.23 -4.68 4.08
N TYR A 403 11.36 -3.84 3.53
CA TYR A 403 11.12 -2.48 4.00
C TYR A 403 9.72 -2.33 4.61
N PHE A 404 9.69 -2.24 5.94
CA PHE A 404 8.50 -1.94 6.73
C PHE A 404 8.42 -0.44 6.99
N SER A 405 7.60 0.26 6.22
CA SER A 405 7.55 1.71 6.33
C SER A 405 6.65 2.18 7.47
N HIS A 406 7.08 3.27 8.11
CA HIS A 406 6.27 4.11 8.98
C HIS A 406 5.54 5.22 8.19
N ILE A 407 5.87 5.39 6.91
CA ILE A 407 5.24 6.39 6.03
C ILE A 407 3.97 5.80 5.45
N LYS A 408 2.95 6.66 5.29
CA LYS A 408 1.74 6.33 4.54
C LYS A 408 2.09 5.99 3.09
N PHE A 409 1.28 5.12 2.47
CA PHE A 409 1.42 4.83 1.05
C PHE A 409 1.40 6.11 0.20
N GLY A 410 2.38 6.25 -0.69
CA GLY A 410 2.59 7.44 -1.50
C GLY A 410 3.92 7.40 -2.24
N TYR A 411 4.15 8.38 -3.11
CA TYR A 411 5.41 8.46 -3.85
C TYR A 411 6.65 8.58 -2.94
N PRO A 412 6.62 9.34 -1.82
CA PRO A 412 7.73 9.33 -0.88
C PRO A 412 8.03 7.96 -0.25
N PHE A 413 7.00 7.16 -0.01
CA PHE A 413 7.16 5.79 0.46
C PHE A 413 7.89 4.94 -0.60
N PHE A 414 7.45 5.04 -1.86
CA PHE A 414 8.06 4.33 -2.98
C PHE A 414 9.53 4.72 -3.18
N SER A 415 9.81 6.02 -3.28
CA SER A 415 11.17 6.56 -3.40
C SER A 415 12.07 6.10 -2.25
N ARG A 416 11.61 6.22 -1.01
CA ARG A 416 12.39 5.82 0.16
C ARG A 416 12.65 4.31 0.20
N ALA A 417 11.71 3.49 -0.23
CA ALA A 417 11.91 2.05 -0.33
C ALA A 417 13.01 1.69 -1.35
N LEU A 418 13.06 2.37 -2.50
CA LEU A 418 14.13 2.19 -3.48
C LEU A 418 15.49 2.63 -2.94
N TYR A 419 15.56 3.74 -2.21
CA TYR A 419 16.80 4.16 -1.56
C TYR A 419 17.23 3.17 -0.47
N HIS A 420 16.30 2.64 0.32
CA HIS A 420 16.61 1.63 1.32
C HIS A 420 17.22 0.38 0.66
N PHE A 421 16.70 -0.04 -0.50
CA PHE A 421 17.32 -1.09 -1.30
C PHE A 421 18.73 -0.69 -1.77
N ALA A 422 18.89 0.50 -2.35
CA ALA A 422 20.17 0.98 -2.87
C ALA A 422 21.26 1.11 -1.80
N LEU A 423 20.89 1.40 -0.55
CA LEU A 423 21.78 1.52 0.61
C LEU A 423 22.30 0.17 1.13
N GLU A 424 21.55 -0.92 0.94
CA GLU A 424 21.92 -2.26 1.42
C GLU A 424 23.01 -2.93 0.57
N PHE A 425 23.19 -2.47 -0.67
CA PHE A 425 24.21 -2.98 -1.58
C PHE A 425 25.36 -1.98 -1.73
N PRO A 426 26.62 -2.45 -1.77
CA PRO A 426 27.75 -1.56 -1.95
C PRO A 426 27.62 -0.78 -3.26
N PHE A 427 28.07 0.47 -3.23
CA PHE A 427 28.08 1.35 -4.38
C PHE A 427 28.98 0.77 -5.48
N ARG A 428 28.40 0.32 -6.60
CA ARG A 428 29.13 -0.22 -7.76
C ARG A 428 29.10 0.80 -8.89
N LEU A 429 30.25 1.41 -9.19
CA LEU A 429 30.39 2.35 -10.30
C LEU A 429 31.13 1.67 -11.46
N GLY A 430 30.40 1.13 -12.43
CA GLY A 430 30.99 0.46 -13.59
C GLY A 430 31.62 -0.90 -13.26
N GLY A 431 31.38 -1.88 -14.13
CA GLY A 431 31.91 -3.24 -13.96
C GLY A 431 33.43 -3.26 -14.02
N ASN A 432 34.06 -3.74 -12.94
CA ASN A 432 35.36 -4.41 -13.07
C ASN A 432 35.07 -5.85 -13.57
N PRO A 433 35.75 -6.31 -14.63
CA PRO A 433 35.56 -7.64 -15.21
C PRO A 433 36.28 -8.71 -14.37
N GLY A 434 35.81 -8.91 -13.13
CA GLY A 434 36.41 -9.89 -12.21
C GLY A 434 35.49 -10.44 -11.12
N ASP A 435 34.28 -9.92 -10.96
CA ASP A 435 33.26 -10.51 -10.07
C ASP A 435 32.23 -11.23 -10.95
N GLU A 436 32.53 -12.48 -11.31
CA GLU A 436 31.80 -13.29 -12.30
C GLU A 436 30.39 -13.74 -11.87
N ASP A 437 29.92 -13.46 -10.66
CA ASP A 437 28.69 -14.11 -10.18
C ASP A 437 27.37 -13.39 -10.53
N PHE A 438 27.39 -12.23 -11.20
CA PHE A 438 26.15 -11.51 -11.59
C PHE A 438 26.20 -10.77 -12.95
N LEU A 439 27.21 -11.04 -13.78
CA LEU A 439 27.48 -10.28 -15.01
C LEU A 439 27.07 -11.05 -16.27
N ASN A 440 25.76 -11.08 -16.53
CA ASN A 440 25.23 -11.18 -17.89
C ASN A 440 24.02 -10.23 -17.99
N ASP A 441 24.27 -8.92 -18.09
CA ASP A 441 23.27 -8.00 -18.63
C ASP A 441 23.91 -6.65 -19.06
N PRO A 442 23.90 -6.29 -20.35
CA PRO A 442 24.59 -5.12 -20.90
C PRO A 442 23.72 -3.85 -20.93
N VAL A 443 22.86 -3.59 -19.93
CA VAL A 443 21.88 -2.48 -19.99
C VAL A 443 22.19 -1.31 -19.03
N ALA A 444 23.22 -1.41 -18.19
CA ALA A 444 23.57 -0.34 -17.26
C ALA A 444 24.55 0.70 -17.86
N GLN A 445 24.15 1.40 -18.92
CA GLN A 445 24.72 2.72 -19.24
C GLN A 445 23.59 3.72 -19.54
N PRO A 446 23.60 4.92 -18.93
CA PRO A 446 22.73 6.00 -19.38
C PRO A 446 23.18 6.40 -20.79
N ARG A 447 22.31 6.24 -21.79
CA ARG A 447 22.59 6.65 -23.19
C ARG A 447 22.69 8.17 -23.27
N ASP A 448 23.85 8.68 -23.71
CA ASP A 448 24.01 10.06 -24.11
C ASP A 448 23.10 10.37 -25.31
N HIS A 449 22.12 11.25 -25.11
CA HIS A 449 21.18 11.68 -26.14
C HIS A 449 21.67 12.97 -26.82
N SER A 450 22.70 12.85 -27.67
CA SER A 450 23.18 13.97 -28.50
C SER A 450 23.39 13.58 -29.96
N THR A 451 22.35 13.11 -30.65
CA THR A 451 22.26 13.27 -32.11
C THR A 451 20.78 13.33 -32.51
N ALA A 452 20.34 14.56 -32.81
CA ALA A 452 19.07 14.83 -33.43
C ALA A 452 19.16 14.54 -34.93
N ASP A 453 18.21 13.78 -35.46
CA ASP A 453 17.80 13.91 -36.86
C ASP A 453 16.31 14.22 -36.92
N THR A 454 16.02 15.26 -37.68
CA THR A 454 14.77 16.00 -37.75
C THR A 454 13.81 15.41 -38.79
N ALA A 455 12.57 15.17 -38.38
CA ALA A 455 11.41 15.19 -39.29
C ALA A 455 10.25 15.95 -38.62
N PRO A 456 9.52 16.82 -39.33
CA PRO A 456 8.48 17.66 -38.72
C PRO A 456 7.17 16.89 -38.54
N PRO A 457 6.32 17.28 -37.56
CA PRO A 457 5.06 16.60 -37.28
C PRO A 457 3.97 17.01 -38.29
N SER A 458 3.29 16.04 -38.90
CA SER A 458 2.11 16.28 -39.75
C SER A 458 0.90 16.74 -38.92
N GLU A 459 0.07 17.59 -39.53
CA GLU A 459 -1.13 18.23 -38.94
C GLU A 459 -2.19 17.26 -38.37
N GLU A 460 -2.05 15.96 -38.60
CA GLU A 460 -2.93 14.91 -38.08
C GLU A 460 -2.82 14.73 -36.55
N MET A 461 -1.64 14.96 -35.96
CA MET A 461 -1.45 14.84 -34.50
C MET A 461 -2.22 15.90 -33.70
N LEU A 462 -2.43 17.09 -34.26
CA LEU A 462 -3.14 18.17 -33.58
C LEU A 462 -4.66 17.94 -33.54
N ASN A 463 -5.18 17.18 -34.51
CA ASN A 463 -6.61 16.88 -34.64
C ASN A 463 -7.06 15.74 -33.70
N VAL A 464 -6.16 14.80 -33.37
CA VAL A 464 -6.42 13.74 -32.39
C VAL A 464 -6.58 14.31 -30.98
N PHE A 465 -5.70 15.24 -30.57
CA PHE A 465 -5.78 15.86 -29.24
C PHE A 465 -6.98 16.81 -29.09
N LYS A 466 -7.38 17.52 -30.16
CA LYS A 466 -8.60 18.35 -30.14
C LYS A 466 -9.88 17.51 -29.98
N ARG A 467 -9.95 16.31 -30.57
CA ARG A 467 -11.12 15.43 -30.44
C ARG A 467 -11.32 14.87 -29.02
N ILE A 468 -10.23 14.55 -28.32
CA ILE A 468 -10.30 14.05 -26.94
C ILE A 468 -10.70 15.16 -25.96
N SER A 469 -10.27 16.41 -26.20
CA SER A 469 -10.71 17.56 -25.40
C SER A 469 -12.16 18.01 -25.62
N GLY A 470 -12.84 17.46 -26.64
CA GLY A 470 -14.13 17.95 -27.13
C GLY A 470 -15.33 17.02 -26.96
N SER A 471 -15.19 15.84 -26.34
CA SER A 471 -16.32 14.92 -26.17
C SER A 471 -17.07 15.19 -24.85
N PRO A 472 -18.35 15.61 -24.89
CA PRO A 472 -19.14 15.73 -23.67
C PRO A 472 -19.50 14.32 -23.17
N LEU A 473 -19.14 14.03 -21.93
CA LEU A 473 -19.59 12.87 -21.16
C LEU A 473 -21.10 12.66 -21.35
N ARG A 474 -21.46 11.62 -22.09
CA ARG A 474 -22.83 11.14 -22.22
C ARG A 474 -23.20 10.49 -20.89
N THR A 475 -23.96 11.21 -20.08
CA THR A 475 -24.60 10.69 -18.87
C THR A 475 -25.58 9.58 -19.27
N PRO A 476 -25.52 8.39 -18.64
CA PRO A 476 -26.61 7.43 -18.75
C PRO A 476 -27.81 7.99 -17.99
N SER A 477 -28.89 8.23 -18.72
CA SER A 477 -30.19 8.58 -18.19
C SER A 477 -30.70 7.49 -17.23
N GLY A 478 -31.02 7.85 -15.99
CA GLY A 478 -31.95 7.07 -15.18
C GLY A 478 -31.53 6.69 -13.76
N ILE A 479 -30.89 7.55 -12.96
CA ILE A 479 -31.03 7.51 -11.49
C ILE A 479 -31.17 8.94 -10.96
N SER A 480 -32.32 9.19 -10.34
CA SER A 480 -32.75 10.46 -9.76
C SER A 480 -31.75 11.00 -8.72
N THR A 481 -31.43 12.27 -8.86
CA THR A 481 -30.63 13.08 -7.94
C THR A 481 -31.37 13.27 -6.62
N ARG A 482 -30.94 12.54 -5.59
CA ARG A 482 -31.14 12.95 -4.18
C ARG A 482 -29.96 12.51 -3.31
N ILE A 483 -28.79 13.10 -3.56
CA ILE A 483 -27.68 13.07 -2.61
C ILE A 483 -28.04 14.05 -1.49
N THR A 484 -28.65 13.55 -0.42
CA THR A 484 -28.74 14.29 0.84
C THR A 484 -27.34 14.37 1.44
N ARG A 485 -26.82 15.59 1.58
CA ARG A 485 -25.59 15.87 2.34
C ARG A 485 -25.75 15.29 3.76
N ILE A 486 -24.94 14.29 4.08
CA ILE A 486 -24.76 13.82 5.45
C ILE A 486 -24.00 14.92 6.20
N PRO A 487 -24.56 15.50 7.28
CA PRO A 487 -23.91 16.56 8.02
C PRO A 487 -22.83 15.99 8.95
N SER A 488 -21.76 16.76 9.17
CA SER A 488 -20.61 16.34 9.99
C SER A 488 -21.02 16.02 11.45
N PRO A 489 -20.28 15.15 12.17
CA PRO A 489 -20.58 14.79 13.56
C PRO A 489 -20.64 15.99 14.53
N ARG A 490 -19.94 17.10 14.22
CA ARG A 490 -19.98 18.34 15.02
C ARG A 490 -21.31 19.10 14.92
N SER A 491 -22.09 18.91 13.85
CA SER A 491 -23.39 19.58 13.69
C SER A 491 -24.58 18.86 14.32
N MET A 492 -24.42 17.61 14.77
CA MET A 492 -25.50 16.88 15.45
C MET A 492 -25.58 17.18 16.96
N ILE A 493 -24.48 17.62 17.58
CA ILE A 493 -24.47 17.97 19.02
C ILE A 493 -25.18 19.32 19.28
N ALA A 494 -25.10 20.26 18.33
CA ALA A 494 -25.72 21.60 18.46
C ALA A 494 -27.25 21.62 18.26
N LYS A 495 -27.89 20.50 17.88
CA LYS A 495 -29.35 20.39 17.72
C LYS A 495 -30.06 19.62 18.84
N SER A 496 -29.33 19.12 19.83
CA SER A 496 -29.90 18.44 21.01
C SER A 496 -29.92 19.31 22.28
N LEU A 497 -29.45 20.56 22.19
CA LEU A 497 -29.39 21.52 23.30
C LEU A 497 -30.00 22.89 22.91
N GLY A 498 -31.12 22.87 22.20
CA GLY A 498 -31.93 24.05 21.87
C GLY A 498 -33.39 23.79 22.13
#